data_AF-A0A6B3HQG9-F1
#
_entry.id   AF-A0A6B3HQG9-F1
#
_cell.length_a   1.000
_cell.length_b   1.000
_cell.length_c   1.000
_cell.angle_alpha   90.00
_cell.angle_beta   90.00
_cell.angle_gamma   90.00
#
_symmetry.space_group_name_H-M   'P 1'
#
loop_
_entity.id
_entity.type
_entity.pdbx_description
1 polymer ?
#
loop_
_entity_poly.entity_id
_entity_poly.type
_entity_poly.pdbx_seq_one_letter_code
_entity_poly.pdbx_strand_id
1 'polypeptide(L)' 'AAVTDTGLLSVDPGDSRIVDREGRPHPRRFALGPFTTARNSGAFTRPRTGGPAFRQNDAAARAALGFLRDLSCHGRLAS' A
#
# COMPACT_ATOMS: atom_id res chain seq x y z
N ALA A 1 11.44 -2.84 8.09
CA ALA A 1 11.14 -1.97 6.94
C ALA A 1 12.44 -1.42 6.40
N ALA A 2 12.63 -1.43 5.09
CA ALA A 2 13.76 -0.75 4.47
C ALA A 2 13.50 0.76 4.50
N VAL A 3 14.48 1.50 5.00
CA VAL A 3 14.57 2.96 4.85
C VAL A 3 15.65 3.19 3.81
N THR A 4 15.34 4.01 2.80
CA THR A 4 16.29 4.36 1.74
C THR A 4 17.29 5.40 2.24
N ASP A 5 18.41 5.58 1.52
CA ASP A 5 19.39 6.62 1.84
C ASP A 5 18.81 8.05 1.79
N THR A 6 17.62 8.21 1.20
CA THR A 6 16.85 9.46 1.18
C THR A 6 16.02 9.70 2.44
N GLY A 7 16.02 8.76 3.39
CA GLY A 7 15.18 8.79 4.60
C GLY A 7 13.71 8.40 4.35
N LEU A 8 13.33 8.08 3.11
CA LEU A 8 11.98 7.64 2.77
C LEU A 8 11.78 6.17 3.12
N LEU A 9 10.57 5.84 3.59
CA LEU A 9 10.12 4.48 3.82
C LEU A 9 9.86 3.76 2.49
N SER A 10 10.52 2.63 2.28
CA SER A 10 10.30 1.84 1.06
C SER A 10 8.94 1.15 1.08
N VAL A 11 8.18 1.33 -0.01
CA VAL A 11 6.88 0.70 -0.23
C VAL A 11 6.75 0.15 -1.64
N ASP A 12 5.93 -0.89 -1.81
CA ASP A 12 5.55 -1.43 -3.10
C ASP A 12 4.74 -0.37 -3.89
N PRO A 13 5.11 -0.04 -5.14
CA PRO A 13 4.43 0.99 -5.91
C PRO A 13 3.04 0.56 -6.40
N GLY A 14 2.74 -0.74 -6.42
CA GLY A 14 1.47 -1.30 -6.83
C GLY A 14 0.39 -1.16 -5.77
N ASP A 15 0.70 -1.47 -4.51
CA ASP A 15 -0.30 -1.50 -3.42
C ASP A 15 0.10 -0.81 -2.10
N SER A 16 1.25 -0.14 -2.07
CA SER A 16 1.76 0.59 -0.90
C SER A 16 2.12 -0.26 0.33
N ARG A 17 2.32 -1.58 0.19
CA ARG A 17 2.87 -2.40 1.27
C ARG A 17 4.30 -1.98 1.61
N ILE A 18 4.61 -1.94 2.90
CA ILE A 18 5.97 -1.65 3.36
C ILE A 18 6.92 -2.73 2.86
N VAL A 19 8.03 -2.35 2.24
CA VAL A 19 9.06 -3.29 1.82
C VAL A 19 10.05 -3.53 2.97
N ASP A 20 10.37 -4.79 3.26
CA ASP A 20 11.38 -5.16 4.25
C ASP A 20 12.81 -4.98 3.71
N ARG A 21 13.82 -5.35 4.51
CA ARG A 21 15.24 -5.13 4.12
C ARG A 21 15.66 -6.09 3.01
N GLU A 22 14.93 -7.17 2.85
CA GLU A 22 15.16 -8.22 1.87
C GLU A 22 14.37 -7.97 0.57
N GLY A 23 13.72 -6.81 0.44
CA GLY A 23 12.99 -6.40 -0.74
C GLY A 23 11.58 -7.00 -0.86
N ARG A 24 11.04 -7.61 0.21
CA ARG A 24 9.72 -8.25 0.18
C ARG A 24 8.63 -7.34 0.74
N PRO A 25 7.46 -7.25 0.09
CA PRO A 25 6.31 -6.54 0.65
C PRO A 25 5.79 -7.21 1.93
N HIS A 26 5.63 -6.43 2.99
CA HIS A 26 5.11 -6.90 4.27
C HIS A 26 3.65 -7.33 4.12
N PRO A 27 3.25 -8.52 4.60
CA PRO A 27 1.94 -9.11 4.30
C PRO A 27 0.74 -8.30 4.83
N ARG A 28 0.97 -7.43 5.84
CA ARG A 28 -0.10 -6.76 6.61
C ARG A 28 0.10 -5.27 6.87
N ARG A 29 1.16 -4.65 6.33
CA ARG A 29 1.52 -3.27 6.68
C ARG A 29 1.63 -2.44 5.42
N PHE A 30 0.94 -1.31 5.44
CA PHE A 30 0.86 -0.36 4.33
C PHE A 30 1.31 1.01 4.82
N ALA A 31 1.89 1.81 3.94
CA ALA A 31 2.23 3.19 4.22
C ALA A 31 2.00 4.05 2.98
N LEU A 32 1.33 5.19 3.15
CA LEU A 32 1.01 6.13 2.08
C LEU A 32 1.49 7.53 2.45
N GLY A 33 1.68 8.37 1.44
CA GLY A 33 1.95 9.79 1.62
C GLY A 33 3.39 10.21 1.31
N PRO A 34 3.77 11.44 1.67
CA PRO A 34 4.97 12.10 1.15
C PRO A 34 6.29 11.49 1.67
N PHE A 35 6.24 10.70 2.75
CA PHE A 35 7.40 10.09 3.41
C PHE A 35 7.66 8.65 2.97
N THR A 36 7.01 8.19 1.90
CA THR A 36 7.27 6.88 1.29
C THR A 36 7.97 7.04 -0.06
N THR A 37 8.52 5.95 -0.59
CA THR A 37 9.14 5.94 -1.93
C THR A 37 8.11 6.06 -3.07
N ALA A 38 6.86 5.64 -2.85
CA ALA A 38 5.76 5.79 -3.82
C ALA A 38 5.03 7.14 -3.63
N ARG A 39 5.73 8.23 -3.92
CA ARG A 39 5.22 9.60 -3.74
C ARG A 39 4.20 9.95 -4.82
N ASN A 40 2.97 10.26 -4.40
CA ASN A 40 1.95 10.83 -5.27
C ASN A 40 1.54 12.23 -4.77
N SER A 41 1.99 13.26 -5.48
CA SER A 41 1.68 14.67 -5.22
C SER A 41 0.33 15.06 -5.85
N GLY A 42 -0.76 14.53 -5.29
CA GLY A 42 -2.11 14.73 -5.83
C GLY A 42 -3.02 15.63 -4.99
N ALA A 43 -2.55 16.79 -4.52
CA ALA A 43 -3.37 17.67 -3.67
C ALA A 43 -4.60 18.25 -4.39
N PHE A 44 -4.53 18.41 -5.71
CA PHE A 44 -5.61 18.98 -6.54
C PHE A 44 -5.84 18.15 -7.80
N THR A 45 -6.45 16.99 -7.62
CA THR A 45 -6.84 16.14 -8.74
C THR A 45 -8.02 16.76 -9.49
N ARG A 46 -7.96 16.81 -10.84
CA ARG A 46 -9.10 17.23 -11.66
C ARG A 46 -10.32 16.33 -11.39
N PRO A 47 -11.53 16.90 -11.20
CA PRO A 47 -12.74 16.10 -11.01
C PRO A 47 -12.89 15.01 -12.08
N ARG A 48 -13.38 13.84 -11.66
CA ARG A 48 -13.66 12.68 -12.54
C ARG A 48 -12.45 12.08 -13.29
N THR A 49 -11.22 12.39 -12.90
CA THR A 49 -10.00 11.76 -13.48
C THR A 49 -9.45 10.63 -12.63
N GLY A 50 -9.96 10.49 -11.40
CA GLY A 50 -9.54 9.44 -10.49
C GLY A 50 -8.10 9.55 -9.97
N GLY A 51 -7.34 10.61 -10.28
CA GLY A 51 -6.07 11.06 -9.64
C GLY A 51 -5.01 10.02 -9.21
N PRO A 52 -3.71 10.25 -9.40
CA PRO A 52 -2.67 9.31 -8.93
C PRO A 52 -2.83 8.89 -7.46
N ALA A 53 -3.10 9.85 -6.56
CA ALA A 53 -3.30 9.57 -5.13
C ALA A 53 -4.56 8.72 -4.85
N PHE A 54 -5.68 8.97 -5.55
CA PHE A 54 -6.87 8.14 -5.34
C PHE A 54 -6.69 6.73 -5.89
N ARG A 55 -6.05 6.56 -7.06
CA ARG A 55 -5.71 5.21 -7.57
C ARG A 55 -4.80 4.44 -6.62
N GLN A 56 -3.84 5.10 -5.98
CA GLN A 56 -2.99 4.48 -4.96
C GLN A 56 -3.80 4.07 -3.72
N ASN A 57 -4.69 4.94 -3.23
CA ASN A 57 -5.58 4.61 -2.12
C ASN A 57 -6.46 3.41 -2.45
N ASP A 58 -7.04 3.37 -3.66
CA ASP A 58 -7.88 2.26 -4.11
C ASP A 58 -7.09 0.94 -4.19
N ALA A 59 -5.86 0.98 -4.69
CA ALA A 59 -5.01 -0.21 -4.76
C ALA A 59 -4.65 -0.74 -3.37
N ALA A 60 -4.25 0.15 -2.46
CA ALA A 60 -3.97 -0.20 -1.07
C ALA A 60 -5.20 -0.75 -0.35
N ALA A 61 -6.37 -0.13 -0.55
CA ALA A 61 -7.64 -0.58 0.02
C ALA A 61 -8.02 -1.96 -0.50
N ARG A 62 -7.92 -2.20 -1.82
CA ARG A 62 -8.20 -3.52 -2.41
C ARG A 62 -7.26 -4.60 -1.87
N ALA A 63 -5.97 -4.30 -1.72
CA ALA A 63 -5.00 -5.24 -1.15
C ALA A 63 -5.31 -5.57 0.32
N ALA A 64 -5.61 -4.55 1.14
CA ALA A 64 -5.97 -4.73 2.54
C ALA A 64 -7.28 -5.55 2.70
N LEU A 65 -8.32 -5.23 1.92
CA LEU A 65 -9.59 -5.95 1.95
C LEU A 65 -9.46 -7.38 1.45
N GLY A 66 -8.66 -7.61 0.39
CA GLY A 66 -8.32 -8.95 -0.09
C GLY A 66 -7.67 -9.80 1.00
N PHE A 67 -6.65 -9.24 1.68
CA PHE A 67 -6.00 -9.90 2.82
C PHE A 67 -6.98 -10.26 3.94
N LEU A 68 -7.85 -9.33 4.34
CA LEU A 68 -8.84 -9.58 5.41
C LEU A 68 -9.88 -10.63 5.00
N ARG A 69 -10.33 -10.60 3.75
CA ARG A 69 -11.23 -11.63 3.21
C ARG A 69 -10.57 -12.99 3.28
N ASP A 70 -9.32 -13.10 2.85
CA ASP A 70 -8.59 -14.35 2.85
C ASP A 70 -8.39 -14.87 4.28
N LEU A 71 -8.02 -14.02 5.25
CA LEU A 71 -8.00 -14.44 6.66
C LEU A 71 -9.36 -14.98 7.13
N SER A 72 -10.47 -14.33 6.75
CA SER A 72 -11.81 -14.75 7.15
C SER A 72 -12.20 -16.11 6.56
N CYS A 73 -11.78 -16.44 5.33
CA CYS A 73 -12.11 -17.71 4.71
C CYS A 73 -11.29 -18.86 5.31
N HIS A 74 -10.02 -18.62 5.64
CA HIS A 74 -9.19 -19.61 6.34
C HIS A 74 -9.73 -19.88 7.75
N GLY A 75 -10.17 -18.86 8.47
CA GLY A 75 -10.80 -19.03 9.78
C GLY A 75 -12.12 -19.82 9.73
N ARG A 76 -12.93 -19.60 8.68
CA ARG A 76 -14.17 -20.38 8.46
C ARG A 76 -13.92 -21.84 8.07
N LEU A 77 -12.86 -22.13 7.32
CA LEU A 77 -12.49 -23.51 6.98
C LEU A 77 -11.90 -24.28 8.16
N ALA A 78 -11.40 -23.57 9.17
CA ALA A 78 -10.82 -24.14 10.38
C ALA A 78 -11.84 -24.31 11.55
N SER A 79 -13.10 -23.90 11.37
CA SER A 79 -14.20 -24.03 12.35
C SER A 79 -15.17 -25.14 11.93
#